data_AF-A0A1C6F227-F1
#
_entry.id   AF-A0A1C6F227-F1
#
_cell.length_a   1.000
_cell.length_b   1.000
_cell.length_c   1.000
_cell.angle_alpha   90.00
_cell.angle_beta   90.00
_cell.angle_gamma   90.00
#
_symmetry.space_group_name_H-M   'P 1'
#
loop_
_entity.id
_entity.type
_entity.pdbx_description
1 polymer ?
#
loop_
_entity_poly.entity_id
_entity_poly.type
_entity_poly.pdbx_seq_one_letter_code
_entity_poly.pdbx_strand_id
1 'polypeptide(L)'
;MVILISMATAIYFGKWIKITLPINLLFLLLFVQLVYVGIRWYVRGWRETRGYPFAFQVLGYLTWNNHGDYKSILPQYEQYLSEFVYDKLWSELSAKDKMVARGIAQVNSGKISEIRAILHMETNEFNPYRKRLIRKGLIDGETRGYVKFTLPFFEEYVLEN
;
A
#
# COMPACT_ATOMS: atom_id res chain seq x y z
N MET A 1 -44.33 -9.99 23.57
CA MET A 1 -44.62 -9.01 22.50
C MET A 1 -43.59 -9.05 21.37
N VAL A 2 -42.28 -8.98 21.65
CA VAL A 2 -41.21 -9.02 20.62
C VAL A 2 -41.18 -10.32 19.79
N ILE A 3 -41.42 -11.48 20.40
CA ILE A 3 -41.40 -12.80 19.72
C ILE A 3 -42.55 -12.93 18.69
N LEU A 4 -43.72 -12.38 19.02
CA LEU A 4 -44.88 -12.40 18.12
C LEU A 4 -44.68 -11.46 16.93
N ILE A 5 -44.07 -10.30 17.18
CA ILE A 5 -43.71 -9.34 16.13
C ILE A 5 -42.66 -9.95 15.20
N SER A 6 -41.58 -10.55 15.73
CA SER A 6 -40.56 -11.20 14.89
C SER A 6 -41.11 -12.37 14.07
N MET A 7 -42.04 -13.14 14.63
CA MET A 7 -42.68 -14.26 13.93
C MET A 7 -43.62 -13.77 12.82
N ALA A 8 -44.37 -12.69 13.07
CA ALA A 8 -45.19 -12.04 12.05
C ALA A 8 -44.36 -11.45 10.91
N THR A 9 -43.22 -10.80 11.21
CA THR A 9 -42.29 -10.29 10.19
C THR A 9 -41.71 -11.43 9.34
N ALA A 10 -41.31 -12.55 9.97
CA ALA A 10 -40.77 -13.70 9.27
C ALA A 10 -41.81 -14.39 8.34
N ILE A 11 -43.08 -14.46 8.76
CA ILE A 11 -44.16 -15.04 7.95
C ILE A 11 -44.53 -14.12 6.78
N TYR A 12 -44.66 -12.81 7.04
CA TYR A 12 -45.08 -11.82 6.04
C TYR A 12 -44.00 -11.63 4.95
N PHE A 13 -42.74 -11.48 5.36
CA PHE A 13 -41.63 -11.29 4.41
C PHE A 13 -41.04 -12.60 3.91
N GLY A 14 -41.22 -13.73 4.59
CA GLY A 14 -40.62 -15.01 4.20
C GLY A 14 -41.07 -15.52 2.82
N LYS A 15 -42.33 -15.26 2.44
CA LYS A 15 -42.85 -15.61 1.12
C LYS A 15 -42.27 -14.69 0.03
N TRP A 16 -42.22 -13.38 0.30
CA TRP A 16 -41.64 -12.38 -0.59
C TRP A 16 -40.13 -12.59 -0.78
N ILE A 17 -39.38 -12.86 0.28
CA ILE A 17 -37.95 -13.19 0.24
C ILE A 17 -37.70 -14.46 -0.59
N LYS A 18 -38.50 -15.52 -0.42
CA LYS A 18 -38.38 -16.74 -1.24
C LYS A 18 -38.74 -16.54 -2.71
N ILE A 19 -39.61 -15.57 -3.01
CA ILE A 19 -40.05 -15.23 -4.38
C ILE A 19 -39.04 -14.29 -5.06
N THR A 20 -38.49 -13.33 -4.34
CA THR A 20 -37.55 -12.32 -4.84
C THR A 20 -36.09 -12.82 -4.85
N LEU A 21 -35.73 -13.69 -3.90
CA LEU A 21 -34.46 -14.41 -3.87
C LEU A 21 -34.71 -15.92 -3.99
N PRO A 22 -35.02 -16.46 -5.18
CA PRO A 22 -34.75 -17.85 -5.48
C PRO A 22 -33.25 -18.00 -5.79
N ILE A 23 -32.38 -17.39 -4.97
CA ILE A 23 -30.94 -17.59 -5.12
C ILE A 23 -30.70 -19.03 -4.69
N ASN A 24 -30.50 -19.89 -5.68
CA ASN A 24 -29.98 -21.23 -5.45
C ASN A 24 -28.81 -21.08 -4.47
N LEU A 25 -28.83 -21.81 -3.36
CA LEU A 25 -27.75 -21.74 -2.35
C LEU A 25 -26.38 -21.84 -3.01
N LEU A 26 -26.28 -22.61 -4.11
CA LEU A 26 -25.12 -22.68 -4.98
C LEU A 26 -24.71 -21.33 -5.59
N PHE A 27 -25.63 -20.55 -6.14
CA PHE A 27 -25.35 -19.20 -6.68
C PHE A 27 -24.88 -18.24 -5.58
N LEU A 28 -25.46 -18.31 -4.38
CA LEU A 28 -25.01 -17.49 -3.25
C LEU A 28 -23.57 -17.87 -2.84
N LEU A 29 -23.29 -19.17 -2.73
CA LEU A 29 -21.94 -19.66 -2.40
C LEU A 29 -20.91 -19.27 -3.47
N LEU A 30 -21.27 -19.37 -4.75
CA LEU A 30 -20.42 -18.93 -5.87
C LEU A 30 -20.17 -17.42 -5.82
N PHE A 31 -21.19 -16.61 -5.52
CA PHE A 31 -21.04 -15.17 -5.38
C PHE A 31 -20.11 -14.81 -4.20
N VAL A 32 -20.31 -15.44 -3.03
CA VAL A 32 -19.43 -15.26 -1.86
C VAL A 32 -17.99 -15.65 -2.20
N GLN A 33 -17.79 -16.74 -2.95
CA GLN A 33 -16.46 -17.16 -3.38
C GLN A 33 -15.81 -16.14 -4.34
N LEU A 34 -16.56 -15.60 -5.30
CA LEU A 34 -16.07 -14.56 -6.19
C LEU A 34 -15.67 -13.29 -5.43
N VAL A 35 -16.51 -12.84 -4.49
CA VAL A 35 -16.21 -11.69 -3.62
C VAL A 35 -14.97 -11.97 -2.78
N TYR A 36 -14.86 -13.16 -2.19
CA TYR A 36 -13.71 -13.57 -1.39
C TYR A 36 -12.41 -13.56 -2.20
N VAL A 37 -12.44 -14.12 -3.42
CA VAL A 37 -11.31 -14.08 -4.35
C VAL A 37 -10.97 -12.64 -4.70
N GLY A 38 -11.94 -11.80 -5.05
CA GLY A 38 -11.73 -10.38 -5.34
C GLY A 38 -11.05 -9.63 -4.20
N ILE A 39 -11.54 -9.81 -2.96
CA ILE A 39 -10.94 -9.21 -1.75
C ILE A 39 -9.51 -9.73 -1.55
N ARG A 40 -9.28 -11.04 -1.71
CA ARG A 40 -7.94 -11.62 -1.56
C ARG A 40 -6.95 -11.04 -2.57
N TRP A 41 -7.36 -10.87 -3.83
CA TRP A 41 -6.55 -10.25 -4.88
C TRP A 41 -6.26 -8.78 -4.57
N TYR A 42 -7.28 -8.02 -4.12
CA TYR A 42 -7.12 -6.63 -3.71
C TYR A 42 -6.12 -6.49 -2.55
N VAL A 43 -6.30 -7.28 -1.48
CA VAL A 43 -5.42 -7.24 -0.30
C VAL A 43 -3.99 -7.64 -0.67
N ARG A 44 -3.81 -8.58 -1.60
CA ARG A 44 -2.48 -8.94 -2.10
C ARG A 44 -1.82 -7.76 -2.81
N GLY A 45 -2.47 -7.18 -3.82
CA GLY A 45 -1.90 -6.04 -4.55
C GLY A 45 -1.66 -4.83 -3.64
N TRP A 46 -2.56 -4.56 -2.69
CA TRP A 46 -2.40 -3.48 -1.70
C TRP A 46 -1.11 -3.63 -0.88
N ARG A 47 -0.75 -4.86 -0.49
CA ARG A 47 0.48 -5.14 0.24
C ARG A 47 1.73 -4.89 -0.62
N GLU A 48 1.70 -5.32 -1.89
CA GLU A 48 2.81 -5.11 -2.82
C GLU A 48 3.08 -3.61 -3.06
N THR A 49 2.04 -2.79 -3.07
CA THR A 49 2.16 -1.33 -3.30
C THR A 49 2.39 -0.53 -2.03
N ARG A 50 2.68 -1.20 -0.90
CA ARG A 50 2.81 -0.60 0.44
C ARG A 50 1.62 0.30 0.82
N GLY A 51 0.43 0.02 0.28
CA GLY A 51 -0.79 0.79 0.51
C GLY A 51 -0.86 2.15 -0.18
N TYR A 52 0.03 2.44 -1.14
CA TYR A 52 -0.05 3.68 -1.91
C TYR A 52 -1.09 3.54 -3.05
N PRO A 53 -2.20 4.32 -3.04
CA PRO A 53 -3.32 4.11 -3.97
C PRO A 53 -2.95 4.26 -5.44
N PHE A 54 -2.12 5.25 -5.78
CA PHE A 54 -1.68 5.46 -7.16
C PHE A 54 -0.83 4.30 -7.65
N ALA A 55 0.10 3.81 -6.83
CA ALA A 55 0.88 2.62 -7.14
C ALA A 55 -0.01 1.39 -7.38
N PHE A 56 -1.09 1.22 -6.60
CA PHE A 56 -2.04 0.13 -6.81
C PHE A 56 -2.77 0.24 -8.17
N GLN A 57 -3.18 1.45 -8.54
CA GLN A 57 -3.85 1.70 -9.81
C GLN A 57 -2.95 1.41 -11.01
N VAL A 58 -1.72 1.92 -10.99
CA VAL A 58 -0.75 1.68 -12.07
C VAL A 58 -0.42 0.19 -12.18
N LEU A 59 -0.23 -0.49 -11.05
CA LEU A 59 0.04 -1.92 -11.05
C LEU A 59 -1.11 -2.72 -11.70
N GLY A 60 -2.35 -2.39 -11.33
CA GLY A 60 -3.54 -3.03 -11.91
C GLY A 60 -3.66 -2.79 -13.41
N TYR A 61 -3.44 -1.55 -13.86
CA TYR A 61 -3.48 -1.16 -15.27
C TYR A 61 -2.43 -1.91 -16.11
N LEU A 62 -1.17 -1.93 -15.66
CA LEU A 62 -0.08 -2.61 -16.37
C LEU A 62 -0.29 -4.13 -16.40
N THR A 63 -0.70 -4.72 -15.28
CA THR A 63 -0.96 -6.16 -15.20
C THR A 63 -2.10 -6.57 -16.13
N TRP A 64 -3.17 -5.77 -16.20
CA TRP A 64 -4.29 -6.01 -17.10
C TRP A 64 -3.87 -5.98 -18.59
N ASN A 65 -3.09 -4.98 -18.98
CA ASN A 65 -2.63 -4.83 -20.36
C ASN A 65 -1.65 -5.92 -20.80
N ASN A 66 -0.97 -6.57 -19.85
CA ASN A 66 0.00 -7.64 -20.11
C ASN A 66 -0.58 -9.03 -19.83
N HIS A 67 -1.89 -9.22 -20.03
CA HIS A 67 -2.58 -10.51 -19.88
C HIS A 67 -2.36 -11.21 -18.52
N GLY A 68 -2.15 -10.43 -17.45
CA GLY A 68 -1.92 -10.94 -16.11
C GLY A 68 -0.47 -11.26 -15.77
N ASP A 69 0.49 -11.02 -16.67
CA ASP A 69 1.92 -11.21 -16.38
C ASP A 69 2.48 -10.05 -15.53
N TYR A 70 2.31 -10.17 -14.22
CA TYR A 70 2.79 -9.20 -13.25
C TYR A 70 4.34 -9.08 -13.20
N LYS A 71 5.09 -10.14 -13.50
CA LYS A 71 6.55 -10.12 -13.28
C LYS A 71 7.27 -9.34 -14.38
N SER A 72 6.81 -9.49 -15.63
CA SER A 72 7.43 -8.79 -16.76
C SER A 72 7.18 -7.29 -16.73
N ILE A 73 6.14 -6.82 -16.04
CA ILE A 73 5.80 -5.39 -15.94
C ILE A 73 6.55 -4.65 -14.84
N LEU A 74 7.30 -5.32 -13.97
CA LEU A 74 7.97 -4.67 -12.83
C LEU A 74 8.89 -3.51 -13.25
N PRO A 75 9.75 -3.63 -14.28
CA PRO A 75 10.58 -2.51 -14.71
C PRO A 75 9.76 -1.33 -15.23
N GLN A 76 8.71 -1.61 -16.02
CA GLN A 76 7.82 -0.58 -16.53
C GLN A 76 7.04 0.11 -15.40
N TYR A 77 6.65 -0.67 -14.40
CA TYR A 77 5.94 -0.19 -13.23
C TYR A 77 6.79 0.77 -12.40
N GLU A 78 8.03 0.38 -12.11
CA GLU A 78 9.00 1.21 -11.41
C GLU A 78 9.27 2.53 -12.17
N GLN A 79 9.50 2.44 -13.49
CA GLN A 79 9.66 3.62 -14.34
C GLN A 79 8.45 4.56 -14.26
N TYR A 80 7.23 4.02 -14.29
CA TYR A 80 6.02 4.83 -14.18
C TYR A 80 5.92 5.54 -12.82
N LEU A 81 6.28 4.88 -11.73
CA LEU A 81 6.30 5.53 -10.42
C LEU A 81 7.38 6.61 -10.33
N SER A 82 8.53 6.35 -10.94
CA SER A 82 9.64 7.30 -11.03
C SER A 82 9.20 8.60 -11.71
N GLU A 83 8.74 8.49 -12.96
CA GLU A 83 8.41 9.64 -13.82
C GLU A 83 7.24 10.48 -13.27
N PHE A 84 6.18 9.82 -12.79
CA PHE A 84 4.95 10.51 -12.42
C PHE A 84 4.90 10.97 -10.96
N VAL A 85 5.72 10.39 -10.09
CA VAL A 85 5.65 10.66 -8.64
C VAL A 85 7.02 10.99 -8.07
N TYR A 86 8.01 10.12 -8.26
CA TYR A 86 9.25 10.20 -7.48
C TYR A 86 10.15 11.36 -7.92
N ASP A 87 10.22 11.67 -9.20
CA ASP A 87 10.97 12.84 -9.70
C ASP A 87 10.47 14.14 -9.08
N LYS A 88 9.15 14.28 -8.96
CA LYS A 88 8.54 15.45 -8.32
C LYS A 88 8.87 15.48 -6.83
N LEU A 89 8.67 14.38 -6.10
CA LEU A 89 8.98 14.30 -4.68
C LEU A 89 10.46 14.56 -4.38
N TRP A 90 11.35 13.99 -5.19
CA TRP A 90 12.80 14.12 -5.07
C TRP A 90 13.26 15.53 -5.35
N SER A 91 12.75 16.18 -6.39
CA SER A 91 13.10 17.58 -6.72
C SER A 91 12.74 18.56 -5.59
N GLU A 92 11.74 18.24 -4.76
CA GLU A 92 11.32 19.07 -3.62
C GLU A 92 12.09 18.81 -2.32
N LEU A 93 13.05 17.88 -2.32
CA LEU A 93 13.94 17.64 -1.20
C LEU A 93 15.16 18.56 -1.26
N SER A 94 15.53 19.11 -0.10
CA SER A 94 16.81 19.82 0.01
C SER A 94 17.98 18.85 -0.18
N ALA A 95 19.16 19.37 -0.55
CA ALA A 95 20.36 18.55 -0.73
C ALA A 95 20.68 17.68 0.51
N LYS A 96 20.48 18.23 1.73
CA LYS A 96 20.67 17.46 2.97
C LYS A 96 19.55 16.45 3.22
N ASP A 97 18.28 16.75 2.87
CA ASP A 97 17.22 15.75 2.96
C ASP A 97 17.48 14.57 2.02
N LYS A 98 17.98 14.83 0.80
CA LYS A 98 18.41 13.81 -0.16
C LYS A 98 19.55 12.95 0.39
N MET A 99 20.57 13.59 0.96
CA MET A 99 21.69 12.89 1.60
C MET A 99 21.19 11.95 2.71
N VAL A 100 20.27 12.42 3.57
CA VAL A 100 19.70 11.58 4.63
C VAL A 100 18.85 10.45 4.05
N ALA A 101 18.03 10.71 3.03
CA ALA A 101 17.25 9.67 2.36
C ALA A 101 18.15 8.57 1.77
N ARG A 102 19.26 8.94 1.11
CA ARG A 102 20.26 7.97 0.61
C ARG A 102 20.88 7.16 1.74
N GLY A 103 21.24 7.80 2.86
CA GLY A 103 21.74 7.08 4.03
C GLY A 103 20.73 6.09 4.62
N ILE A 104 19.43 6.40 4.55
CA ILE A 104 18.36 5.47 4.94
C ILE A 104 18.30 4.29 3.95
N ALA A 105 18.33 4.57 2.64
CA ALA A 105 18.23 3.55 1.59
C ALA A 105 19.42 2.58 1.58
N GLN A 106 20.60 3.02 2.01
CA GLN A 106 21.79 2.16 2.11
C GLN A 106 21.73 1.16 3.28
N VAL A 107 20.82 1.34 4.24
CA VAL A 107 20.73 0.50 5.44
C VAL A 107 19.49 -0.37 5.38
N ASN A 108 19.67 -1.62 4.94
CA ASN A 108 18.60 -2.62 4.83
C ASN A 108 17.89 -2.90 6.17
N SER A 109 18.54 -2.69 7.31
CA SER A 109 17.95 -2.93 8.63
C SER A 109 16.94 -1.86 9.06
N GLY A 110 16.99 -0.67 8.42
CA GLY A 110 16.23 0.51 8.82
C GLY A 110 16.64 1.09 10.18
N LYS A 111 17.69 0.60 10.84
CA LYS A 111 18.11 1.06 12.18
C LYS A 111 18.69 2.47 12.11
N ILE A 112 18.11 3.38 12.88
CA ILE A 112 18.54 4.78 12.96
C ILE A 112 20.01 4.89 13.43
N SER A 113 20.46 4.01 14.32
CA SER A 113 21.86 4.00 14.79
C SER A 113 22.85 3.68 13.67
N GLU A 114 22.52 2.73 12.80
CA GLU A 114 23.37 2.33 11.66
C GLU A 114 23.38 3.41 10.59
N ILE A 115 22.20 3.97 10.27
CA ILE A 115 22.05 5.09 9.33
C ILE A 115 22.89 6.29 9.78
N ARG A 116 22.82 6.66 11.06
CA ARG A 116 23.60 7.77 11.61
C ARG A 116 25.10 7.52 11.59
N ALA A 117 25.53 6.27 11.79
CA ALA A 117 26.94 5.92 11.74
C ALA A 117 27.52 6.14 10.33
N ILE A 118 26.76 5.76 9.28
CA ILE A 118 27.16 5.98 7.88
C ILE A 118 27.14 7.48 7.53
N LEU A 119 26.14 8.21 8.00
CA LEU A 119 26.01 9.64 7.73
C LEU A 119 26.95 10.51 8.58
N HIS A 120 27.65 9.92 9.55
CA HIS A 120 28.43 10.62 10.57
C HIS A 120 27.63 11.74 11.26
N MET A 121 26.37 11.45 11.60
CA MET A 121 25.45 12.43 12.19
C MET A 121 25.09 12.12 13.64
N GLU A 122 25.08 13.16 14.46
CA GLU A 122 24.56 13.08 15.81
C GLU A 122 23.02 13.04 15.86
N THR A 123 22.47 12.64 17.01
CA THR A 123 21.01 12.43 17.18
C THR A 123 20.23 13.71 16.89
N ASN A 124 20.73 14.82 17.42
CA ASN A 124 20.18 16.16 17.27
C ASN A 124 20.26 16.67 15.82
N GLU A 125 21.31 16.29 15.08
CA GLU A 125 21.46 16.64 13.68
C GLU A 125 20.52 15.83 12.79
N PHE A 126 20.40 14.52 13.02
CA PHE A 126 19.57 13.64 12.21
C PHE A 126 18.05 13.88 12.39
N ASN A 127 17.62 14.13 13.63
CA ASN A 127 16.21 14.22 13.99
C ASN A 127 15.37 15.22 13.18
N PRO A 128 15.84 16.45 12.88
CA PRO A 128 15.15 17.38 11.99
C PRO A 128 14.87 16.79 10.60
N TYR A 129 15.84 16.12 9.98
CA TYR A 129 15.69 15.50 8.66
C TYR A 129 14.68 14.35 8.72
N ARG A 130 14.81 13.47 9.71
CA ARG A 130 13.84 12.40 9.96
C ARG A 130 12.41 12.94 10.07
N LYS A 131 12.21 13.98 10.90
CA LYS A 131 10.88 14.60 11.08
C LYS A 131 10.33 15.18 9.77
N ARG A 132 11.18 15.81 8.94
CA ARG A 132 10.75 16.35 7.64
C ARG A 132 10.37 15.26 6.65
N LEU A 133 11.16 14.19 6.56
CA LEU A 133 10.88 13.05 5.68
C LEU A 133 9.58 12.33 6.11
N ILE A 134 9.33 12.19 7.42
CA ILE A 134 8.05 11.68 7.96
C ILE A 134 6.90 12.62 7.59
N ARG A 135 7.06 13.94 7.78
CA ARG A 135 6.02 14.93 7.46
C ARG A 135 5.67 14.95 5.97
N LYS A 136 6.66 14.71 5.10
CA LYS A 136 6.47 14.56 3.65
C LYS A 136 5.88 13.19 3.26
N GLY A 137 5.69 12.29 4.23
CA GLY A 137 5.14 10.96 4.00
C GLY A 137 6.06 10.03 3.24
N LEU A 138 7.38 10.29 3.20
CA LEU A 138 8.37 9.47 2.49
C LEU A 138 8.88 8.30 3.33
N ILE A 139 8.98 8.50 4.64
CA ILE A 139 9.41 7.46 5.58
C ILE A 139 8.40 7.31 6.71
N ASP A 140 8.24 6.07 7.17
CA ASP A 140 7.56 5.72 8.40
C ASP A 140 8.61 5.55 9.51
N GLY A 141 8.32 6.14 10.67
CA GLY A 141 9.16 6.08 11.86
C GLY A 141 8.39 5.68 13.12
N GLU A 142 7.25 5.00 12.99
CA GLU A 142 6.43 4.51 14.11
C GLU A 142 7.20 3.54 15.03
N THR A 143 8.07 2.71 14.44
CA THR A 143 8.87 1.75 15.22
C THR A 143 10.06 2.47 15.87
N ARG A 144 10.16 2.38 17.21
CA ARG A 144 11.22 3.05 17.98
C ARG A 144 12.61 2.59 17.52
N GLY A 145 13.42 3.55 17.07
CA GLY A 145 14.80 3.29 16.64
C GLY A 145 14.93 2.84 15.18
N TYR A 146 13.82 2.77 14.44
CA TYR A 146 13.79 2.34 13.04
C TYR A 146 13.09 3.35 12.15
N VAL A 147 13.44 3.33 10.87
CA VAL A 147 12.74 4.02 9.79
C VAL A 147 12.67 3.10 8.56
N LYS A 148 11.61 3.24 7.77
CA LYS A 148 11.42 2.54 6.49
C LYS A 148 10.77 3.47 5.49
N PHE A 149 10.98 3.29 4.19
CA PHE A 149 10.23 4.07 3.22
C PHE A 149 8.78 3.58 3.10
N THR A 150 7.88 4.53 2.89
CA THR A 150 6.44 4.28 2.75
C THR A 150 6.07 3.92 1.31
N LEU A 151 6.82 4.44 0.35
CA LEU A 151 6.56 4.28 -1.08
C LEU A 151 7.26 3.02 -1.63
N PRO A 152 6.60 2.23 -2.50
CA PRO A 152 7.20 1.04 -3.12
C PRO A 152 8.28 1.46 -4.14
N PHE A 153 9.39 0.72 -4.27
CA PHE A 153 10.48 1.04 -5.20
C PHE A 153 11.19 2.40 -4.96
N PHE A 154 10.85 3.12 -3.89
CA PHE A 154 11.45 4.43 -3.63
C PHE A 154 12.86 4.30 -3.03
N GLU A 155 13.17 3.17 -2.38
CA GLU A 155 14.52 2.86 -1.89
C GLU A 155 15.49 2.75 -3.06
N GLU A 156 15.09 1.97 -4.07
CA GLU A 156 15.79 1.73 -5.33
C GLU A 156 15.96 3.05 -6.10
N TYR A 157 14.87 3.81 -6.30
CA TYR A 157 14.91 5.13 -6.92
C TYR A 157 15.93 6.08 -6.26
N VAL A 158 15.99 6.11 -4.92
CA VAL A 158 16.91 6.97 -4.16
C VAL A 158 18.37 6.52 -4.30
N LEU A 159 18.63 5.22 -4.49
CA LEU A 159 19.99 4.70 -4.71
C LEU A 159 20.51 4.99 -6.12
N GLU A 160 19.62 5.07 -7.10
CA GLU A 160 19.95 5.36 -8.51
C GLU A 160 20.16 6.85 -8.80
N ASN A 161 19.62 7.75 -7.95
CA ASN A 161 19.61 9.21 -8.16
C ASN A 161 20.42 9.98 -7.13
#